data_AF-A0A1R3UKE9-F1
#
_entry.id   AF-A0A1R3UKE9-F1
#
_cell.length_a   1.000
_cell.length_b   1.000
_cell.length_c   1.000
_cell.angle_alpha   90.00
_cell.angle_beta   90.00
_cell.angle_gamma   90.00
#
_symmetry.space_group_name_H-M   'P 1'
#
loop_
_entity.id
_entity.type
_entity.pdbx_description
1 polymer ?
#
loop_
_entity_poly.entity_id
_entity_poly.type
_entity_poly.pdbx_seq_one_letter_code
_entity_poly.pdbx_strand_id
1 'polypeptide(L)'
;MDFPPWQTVYRHFARWEETKVTEQLMAVLRRRLRTAQGHGDELSAGIIDSQSVKGADTVGQPTQGYHAGKKVNGRKRFIVTDTLGLLLVVCVMAASVQDRDGARTTLLSLYLCTPVWFVFADAGFAGRLVDWAERFVATILHIARKAPGQVGFAVIPRRELSKN
;
A
#
# COMPACT_ATOMS: atom_id res chain seq x y z
N MET A 1 13.71 -4.71 -32.85
CA MET A 1 13.86 -3.39 -32.21
C MET A 1 14.94 -3.56 -31.17
N ASP A 2 16.08 -2.89 -31.33
CA ASP A 2 17.18 -2.98 -30.35
C ASP A 2 16.93 -2.02 -29.20
N PHE A 3 17.05 -2.52 -27.98
CA PHE A 3 16.95 -1.72 -26.77
C PHE A 3 18.26 -0.95 -26.54
N PRO A 4 18.22 0.24 -25.94
CA PRO A 4 19.43 0.96 -25.55
C PRO A 4 20.27 0.15 -24.54
N PRO A 5 21.58 0.42 -24.43
CA PRO A 5 22.45 -0.23 -23.45
C PRO A 5 21.88 -0.13 -22.03
N TRP A 6 21.85 -1.26 -21.30
CA TRP A 6 21.20 -1.35 -19.99
C TRP A 6 21.79 -0.36 -18.97
N GLN A 7 23.08 -0.03 -19.07
CA GLN A 7 23.74 0.93 -18.20
C GLN A 7 23.13 2.33 -18.33
N THR A 8 22.79 2.73 -19.55
CA THR A 8 22.13 4.02 -19.81
C THR A 8 20.75 4.04 -19.20
N VAL A 9 19.95 2.99 -19.43
CA VAL A 9 18.61 2.85 -18.84
C VAL A 9 18.68 2.89 -17.32
N TYR A 10 19.59 2.11 -16.72
CA TYR A 10 19.77 2.04 -15.28
C TYR A 10 20.23 3.38 -14.69
N ARG A 11 21.11 4.12 -15.37
CA ARG A 11 21.55 5.45 -14.92
C ARG A 11 20.39 6.44 -14.84
N HIS A 12 19.51 6.44 -15.85
CA HIS A 12 18.31 7.27 -15.81
C HIS A 12 17.37 6.86 -14.68
N PHE A 13 17.13 5.56 -14.53
CA PHE A 13 16.32 5.00 -13.45
C PHE A 13 16.87 5.40 -12.07
N ALA A 14 18.16 5.18 -11.81
CA ALA A 14 18.79 5.52 -10.53
C ALA A 14 18.66 7.01 -10.20
N ARG A 15 18.87 7.89 -11.20
CA ARG A 15 18.68 9.33 -11.03
C ARG A 15 17.23 9.70 -10.73
N TRP A 16 16.27 9.04 -11.36
CA TRP A 16 14.84 9.26 -11.11
C TRP A 16 14.41 8.78 -9.74
N GLU A 17 14.97 7.66 -9.27
CA GLU A 17 14.74 7.15 -7.92
C GLU A 17 15.35 8.06 -6.85
N GLU A 18 16.52 8.66 -7.11
CA GLU A 18 17.14 9.63 -6.18
C GLU A 18 16.29 10.90 -6.06
N THR A 19 15.74 11.39 -7.16
CA THR A 19 14.93 12.63 -7.18
C THR A 19 13.43 12.39 -7.06
N LYS A 20 13.01 11.14 -6.80
CA LYS A 20 11.60 10.75 -6.62
C LYS A 20 10.68 11.10 -7.78
N VAL A 21 11.20 11.11 -9.02
CA VAL A 21 10.44 11.45 -10.23
C VAL A 21 9.23 10.53 -10.41
N THR A 22 9.39 9.23 -10.18
CA THR A 22 8.30 8.25 -10.30
C THR A 22 7.15 8.56 -9.34
N GLU A 23 7.45 8.91 -8.09
CA GLU A 23 6.45 9.24 -7.06
C GLU A 23 5.70 10.53 -7.41
N GLN A 24 6.43 11.56 -7.87
CA GLN A 24 5.83 12.83 -8.33
C GLN A 24 4.93 12.63 -9.55
N LEU A 25 5.38 11.85 -10.53
CA LEU A 25 4.61 11.53 -11.72
C LEU A 25 3.32 10.78 -11.37
N MET A 26 3.42 9.77 -10.50
CA MET A 26 2.25 9.01 -10.04
C MET A 26 1.25 9.90 -9.30
N ALA A 27 1.71 10.87 -8.51
CA ALA A 27 0.82 11.83 -7.86
C ALA A 27 0.04 12.69 -8.86
N VAL A 28 0.71 13.19 -9.91
CA VAL A 28 0.06 13.98 -10.97
C VAL A 28 -0.91 13.15 -11.79
N LEU A 29 -0.49 11.96 -12.25
CA LEU A 29 -1.32 11.07 -13.05
C LEU A 29 -2.55 10.60 -12.27
N ARG A 30 -2.40 10.29 -10.99
CA ARG A 30 -3.51 9.91 -10.12
C ARG A 30 -4.56 11.02 -10.02
N ARG A 31 -4.15 12.27 -9.75
CA ARG A 31 -5.09 13.40 -9.70
C ARG A 31 -5.86 13.54 -11.01
N ARG A 32 -5.15 13.54 -12.15
CA ARG A 32 -5.78 13.63 -13.48
C ARG A 32 -6.78 12.52 -13.75
N LEU A 33 -6.43 11.28 -13.43
CA LEU A 33 -7.33 10.13 -13.62
C LEU A 33 -8.55 10.22 -12.72
N ARG A 34 -8.40 10.67 -11.47
CA ARG A 34 -9.53 10.88 -10.56
C ARG A 34 -10.50 11.93 -11.08
N THR A 35 -9.99 13.10 -11.48
CA THR A 35 -10.81 14.16 -12.07
C THR A 35 -11.53 13.67 -13.34
N ALA A 36 -10.82 12.93 -14.20
CA ALA A 36 -11.40 12.37 -15.42
C ALA A 36 -12.51 11.33 -15.16
N GLN A 37 -12.47 10.65 -14.01
CA GLN A 37 -13.52 9.73 -13.56
C GLN A 37 -14.62 10.42 -12.73
N GLY A 38 -14.65 11.76 -12.68
CA GLY A 38 -15.65 12.53 -11.96
C GLY A 38 -15.48 12.53 -10.43
N HIS A 39 -14.34 12.08 -9.92
CA HIS A 39 -14.02 12.13 -8.49
C HIS A 39 -13.27 13.42 -8.14
N GLY A 40 -13.46 13.89 -6.90
CA GLY A 40 -12.67 15.00 -6.35
C GLY A 40 -11.18 14.65 -6.25
N ASP A 41 -10.35 15.67 -6.42
CA ASP A 41 -8.89 15.57 -6.38
C ASP A 41 -8.37 15.19 -4.98
N GLU A 42 -9.14 15.47 -3.93
CA GLU A 42 -8.82 15.07 -2.56
C GLU A 42 -9.18 13.59 -2.32
N LEU A 43 -8.24 12.85 -1.75
CA LEU A 43 -8.40 11.43 -1.43
C LEU A 43 -9.05 11.28 -0.05
N SER A 44 -10.28 10.79 -0.01
CA SER A 44 -10.96 10.51 1.25
C SER A 44 -10.68 9.09 1.77
N ALA A 45 -10.51 8.12 0.87
CA ALA A 45 -10.41 6.71 1.22
C ALA A 45 -9.29 5.96 0.46
N GLY A 46 -8.64 5.03 1.15
CA GLY A 46 -7.68 4.08 0.59
C GLY A 46 -7.93 2.64 1.02
N ILE A 47 -7.24 1.70 0.40
CA ILE A 47 -7.26 0.27 0.73
C ILE A 47 -5.81 -0.17 0.96
N ILE A 48 -5.55 -0.82 2.11
CA ILE A 48 -4.24 -1.40 2.42
C ILE A 48 -4.30 -2.92 2.35
N ASP A 49 -3.31 -3.52 1.71
CA ASP A 49 -3.07 -4.96 1.71
C ASP A 49 -1.58 -5.27 1.80
N SER A 50 -1.25 -6.49 2.20
CA SER A 50 0.12 -6.99 2.23
C SER A 50 0.31 -8.30 1.47
N GLN A 51 1.40 -8.37 0.71
CA GLN A 51 1.74 -9.55 -0.05
C GLN A 51 3.20 -9.95 0.16
N SER A 52 3.41 -11.20 0.58
CA SER A 52 4.73 -11.82 0.62
C SER A 52 5.06 -12.39 -0.75
N VAL A 53 6.25 -12.06 -1.27
CA VAL A 53 6.80 -12.58 -2.51
C VAL A 53 8.13 -13.28 -2.22
N LYS A 54 8.39 -14.37 -2.92
CA LYS A 54 9.67 -15.08 -2.79
C LYS A 54 10.79 -14.18 -3.30
N GLY A 55 11.87 -14.11 -2.53
CA GLY A 55 13.08 -13.39 -2.94
C GLY A 55 13.77 -14.13 -4.09
N ALA A 56 14.42 -13.39 -4.99
CA ALA A 56 15.41 -13.98 -5.89
C ALA A 56 16.66 -14.33 -5.08
N ASP A 57 17.47 -15.29 -5.57
CA ASP A 57 18.67 -15.76 -4.87
C ASP A 57 19.73 -14.64 -4.65
N THR A 58 19.62 -13.55 -5.40
CA THR A 58 20.47 -12.36 -5.30
C THR A 58 20.02 -11.36 -4.23
N VAL A 59 18.86 -11.57 -3.58
CA VAL A 59 18.38 -10.69 -2.52
C VAL A 59 19.20 -10.91 -1.25
N GLY A 60 19.91 -9.88 -0.81
CA GLY A 60 20.72 -9.94 0.41
C GLY A 60 19.90 -10.28 1.66
N GLN A 61 20.46 -11.14 2.51
CA GLN A 61 19.98 -11.52 3.85
C GLN A 61 19.34 -10.37 4.67
N PRO A 62 19.91 -9.13 4.70
CA PRO A 62 19.37 -8.06 5.55
C PRO A 62 17.97 -7.56 5.15
N THR A 63 17.55 -7.82 3.92
CA THR A 63 16.29 -7.28 3.37
C THR A 63 15.28 -8.37 3.02
N GLN A 64 15.54 -9.61 3.41
CA GLN A 64 14.63 -10.74 3.25
C GLN A 64 14.31 -11.35 4.62
N GLY A 65 13.21 -12.09 4.70
CA GLY A 65 12.83 -12.82 5.90
C GLY A 65 11.89 -13.97 5.58
N TYR A 66 11.81 -14.91 6.52
CA TYR A 66 10.94 -16.07 6.37
C TYR A 66 9.58 -15.84 7.04
N HIS A 67 8.51 -16.02 6.27
CA HIS A 67 7.15 -16.00 6.77
C HIS A 67 6.66 -17.43 7.04
N ALA A 68 6.65 -17.86 8.30
CA ALA A 68 6.27 -19.23 8.66
C ALA A 68 4.88 -19.64 8.13
N GLY A 69 3.87 -18.77 8.29
CA GLY A 69 2.50 -19.07 7.84
C GLY A 69 2.33 -19.25 6.33
N LYS A 70 3.12 -18.53 5.51
CA LYS A 70 3.08 -18.62 4.04
C LYS A 70 4.19 -19.51 3.48
N LYS A 71 5.14 -19.94 4.33
CA LYS A 71 6.37 -20.66 3.98
C LYS A 71 7.20 -19.96 2.89
N VAL A 72 7.19 -18.63 2.88
CA VAL A 72 7.90 -17.81 1.90
C VAL A 72 9.14 -17.19 2.54
N ASN A 73 10.31 -17.42 1.96
CA ASN A 73 11.50 -16.59 2.22
C ASN A 73 11.58 -15.48 1.18
N GLY A 74 11.54 -14.23 1.61
CA GLY A 74 11.61 -13.10 0.68
C GLY A 74 11.18 -11.79 1.30
N ARG A 75 10.46 -10.99 0.51
CA ARG A 75 10.00 -9.66 0.89
C ARG A 75 8.49 -9.64 1.02
N LYS A 76 7.98 -8.76 1.88
CA LYS A 76 6.56 -8.44 1.97
C LYS A 76 6.37 -6.98 1.56
N ARG A 77 5.47 -6.77 0.60
CA ARG A 77 5.05 -5.44 0.17
C ARG A 77 3.74 -5.09 0.85
N PHE A 78 3.68 -3.90 1.43
CA PHE A 78 2.47 -3.27 1.92
C PHE A 78 2.12 -2.19 0.91
N ILE A 79 0.92 -2.26 0.36
CA ILE A 79 0.47 -1.37 -0.70
C ILE A 79 -0.78 -0.66 -0.20
N VAL A 80 -0.81 0.66 -0.36
CA VAL A 80 -2.02 1.46 -0.23
C VAL A 80 -2.42 1.97 -1.60
N THR A 81 -3.65 1.69 -2.01
CA THR A 81 -4.28 2.29 -3.19
C THR A 81 -5.44 3.20 -2.80
N ASP A 82 -5.89 4.06 -3.70
CA ASP A 82 -7.20 4.69 -3.58
C ASP A 82 -8.33 3.73 -3.98
N THR A 83 -9.56 4.23 -3.97
CA THR A 83 -10.76 3.46 -4.34
C THR A 83 -10.85 3.09 -5.83
N LEU A 84 -10.05 3.73 -6.69
CA LEU A 84 -9.95 3.40 -8.11
C LEU A 84 -8.79 2.41 -8.38
N GLY A 85 -8.09 1.97 -7.33
CA GLY A 85 -6.91 1.09 -7.45
C GLY A 85 -5.63 1.84 -7.81
N LEU A 86 -5.60 3.17 -7.72
CA LEU A 86 -4.42 3.97 -8.03
C LEU A 86 -3.46 3.99 -6.84
N LEU A 87 -2.17 3.73 -7.07
CA LEU A 87 -1.16 3.64 -6.03
C LEU A 87 -1.00 4.97 -5.25
N LEU A 88 -0.98 4.86 -3.93
CA LEU A 88 -0.68 5.95 -2.99
C LEU A 88 0.70 5.76 -2.37
N VAL A 89 0.94 4.60 -1.74
CA VAL A 89 2.18 4.28 -1.04
C VAL A 89 2.50 2.80 -1.22
N VAL A 90 3.79 2.48 -1.36
CA VAL A 90 4.31 1.12 -1.32
C VAL A 90 5.47 1.06 -0.33
N CYS A 91 5.39 0.18 0.67
CA CYS A 91 6.50 -0.13 1.57
C CYS A 91 6.93 -1.59 1.36
N VAL A 92 8.22 -1.82 1.18
CA VAL A 92 8.77 -3.18 1.03
C VAL A 92 9.65 -3.50 2.22
N MET A 93 9.35 -4.63 2.85
CA MET A 93 10.00 -5.09 4.08
C MET A 93 10.39 -6.57 3.97
N ALA A 94 11.13 -7.09 4.95
CA ALA A 94 11.37 -8.53 5.05
C ALA A 94 10.03 -9.30 5.24
N ALA A 95 9.89 -10.49 4.65
CA ALA A 95 8.61 -11.20 4.72
C ALA A 95 8.24 -11.73 6.11
N SER A 96 9.19 -11.77 7.04
CA SER A 96 8.97 -12.08 8.46
C SER A 96 8.25 -10.97 9.22
N VAL A 97 8.19 -9.74 8.69
CA VAL A 97 7.48 -8.63 9.33
C VAL A 97 5.98 -8.95 9.39
N GLN A 98 5.38 -8.79 10.58
CA GLN A 98 3.96 -9.02 10.77
C GLN A 98 3.14 -7.89 10.16
N ASP A 99 1.92 -8.21 9.72
CA ASP A 99 1.10 -7.28 8.95
C ASP A 99 0.78 -5.99 9.73
N ARG A 100 0.53 -6.13 11.04
CA ARG A 100 0.34 -5.01 11.96
C ARG A 100 1.55 -4.06 12.06
N ASP A 101 2.76 -4.60 12.09
CA ASP A 101 3.98 -3.81 12.29
C ASP A 101 4.35 -3.11 10.98
N GLY A 102 4.23 -3.81 9.85
CA GLY A 102 4.46 -3.23 8.54
C GLY A 102 3.43 -2.16 8.19
N ALA A 103 2.14 -2.41 8.46
CA ALA A 103 1.09 -1.43 8.22
C ALA A 103 1.24 -0.16 9.06
N ARG A 104 1.74 -0.24 10.30
CA ARG A 104 2.03 0.94 11.11
C ARG A 104 2.97 1.90 10.37
N THR A 105 4.07 1.37 9.82
CA THR A 105 5.02 2.15 9.02
C THR A 105 4.38 2.65 7.72
N THR A 106 3.61 1.80 7.03
CA THR A 106 2.96 2.18 5.78
C THR A 106 1.92 3.28 5.95
N LEU A 107 1.12 3.24 7.02
CA LEU A 107 0.15 4.28 7.35
C LEU A 107 0.84 5.60 7.74
N LEU A 108 1.98 5.54 8.43
CA LEU A 108 2.79 6.73 8.69
C LEU A 108 3.33 7.33 7.39
N SER A 109 3.85 6.51 6.48
CA SER A 109 4.28 6.97 5.15
C SER A 109 3.11 7.58 4.36
N LEU A 110 1.93 6.96 4.40
CA LEU A 110 0.71 7.50 3.77
C LEU A 110 0.38 8.89 4.30
N TYR A 111 0.34 9.05 5.62
CA TYR A 111 0.07 10.32 6.29
C TYR A 111 1.04 11.44 5.88
N LEU A 112 2.33 11.11 5.71
CA LEU A 112 3.33 12.07 5.26
C LEU A 112 3.25 12.40 3.76
N CYS A 113 2.66 11.51 2.95
CA CYS A 113 2.60 11.67 1.49
C CYS A 113 1.31 12.35 1.00
N THR A 114 0.15 11.99 1.54
CA THR A 114 -1.15 12.52 1.11
C THR A 114 -2.18 12.35 2.21
N PRO A 115 -3.07 13.33 2.45
CA PRO A 115 -4.17 13.14 3.38
C PRO A 115 -5.07 12.01 2.90
N VAL A 116 -5.32 11.04 3.77
CA VAL A 116 -6.32 9.98 3.61
C VAL A 116 -6.94 9.76 4.99
N TRP A 117 -8.25 9.89 5.06
CA TRP A 117 -8.98 9.85 6.34
C TRP A 117 -9.45 8.44 6.69
N PHE A 118 -9.73 7.63 5.67
CA PHE A 118 -10.26 6.30 5.84
C PHE A 118 -9.41 5.28 5.09
N VAL A 119 -9.02 4.20 5.75
CA VAL A 119 -8.31 3.10 5.10
C VAL A 119 -9.04 1.80 5.38
N PHE A 120 -9.36 1.04 4.33
CA PHE A 120 -9.93 -0.29 4.45
C PHE A 120 -8.81 -1.34 4.50
N ALA A 121 -8.93 -2.30 5.40
CA ALA A 121 -7.97 -3.39 5.55
C ALA A 121 -8.70 -4.70 5.89
N ASP A 122 -8.08 -5.85 5.65
CA ASP A 122 -8.64 -7.14 6.06
C ASP A 122 -8.46 -7.41 7.57
N ALA A 123 -8.97 -8.56 8.02
CA ALA A 123 -8.88 -8.95 9.43
C ALA A 123 -7.46 -9.14 9.97
N GLY A 124 -6.45 -9.33 9.11
CA GLY A 124 -5.04 -9.46 9.49
C GLY A 124 -4.45 -8.17 10.07
N PHE A 125 -5.06 -7.03 9.77
CA PHE A 125 -4.66 -5.70 10.26
C PHE A 125 -5.42 -5.26 11.52
N ALA A 126 -6.29 -6.11 12.07
CA ALA A 126 -7.10 -5.77 13.24
C ALA A 126 -6.28 -5.64 14.55
N GLY A 127 -6.95 -5.18 15.61
CA GLY A 127 -6.38 -5.04 16.95
C GLY A 127 -5.79 -3.66 17.21
N ARG A 128 -4.69 -3.59 17.97
CA ARG A 128 -4.08 -2.33 18.43
C ARG A 128 -3.69 -1.34 17.33
N LEU A 129 -3.55 -1.83 16.09
CA LEU A 129 -3.26 -0.97 14.93
C LEU A 129 -4.41 0.01 14.65
N VAL A 130 -5.66 -0.38 14.87
CA VAL A 130 -6.85 0.46 14.62
C VAL A 130 -6.78 1.72 15.50
N ASP A 131 -6.65 1.54 16.81
CA ASP A 131 -6.56 2.66 17.77
C ASP A 131 -5.30 3.51 17.52
N TRP A 132 -4.20 2.87 17.12
CA TRP A 132 -2.96 3.58 16.79
C TRP A 132 -3.14 4.47 15.55
N ALA A 133 -3.79 3.98 14.50
CA ALA A 133 -4.00 4.71 13.26
C ALA A 133 -4.81 6.00 13.49
N GLU A 134 -5.89 5.88 14.26
CA GLU A 134 -6.74 7.02 14.58
C GLU A 134 -6.00 8.04 15.44
N ARG A 135 -5.28 7.57 16.48
CA ARG A 135 -4.61 8.45 17.44
C ARG A 135 -3.39 9.19 16.87
N PHE A 136 -2.60 8.53 16.02
CA PHE A 136 -1.27 9.04 15.65
C PHE A 136 -1.13 9.50 14.19
N VAL A 137 -2.00 9.02 13.30
CA VAL A 137 -1.95 9.39 11.87
C VAL A 137 -3.32 9.82 11.33
N ALA A 138 -4.24 10.19 12.24
CA ALA A 138 -5.57 10.73 11.93
C ALA A 138 -6.34 9.92 10.87
N THR A 139 -6.14 8.59 10.86
CA THR A 139 -6.71 7.68 9.87
C THR A 139 -7.60 6.67 10.56
N ILE A 140 -8.87 6.60 10.14
CA ILE A 140 -9.81 5.58 10.60
C ILE A 140 -9.57 4.30 9.80
N LEU A 141 -9.09 3.25 10.47
CA LEU A 141 -8.83 1.95 9.86
C LEU A 141 -10.08 1.06 9.93
N HIS A 142 -10.77 0.93 8.81
CA HIS A 142 -11.93 0.06 8.66
C HIS A 142 -11.53 -1.38 8.36
N ILE A 143 -11.69 -2.26 9.35
CA ILE A 143 -11.47 -3.69 9.18
C ILE A 143 -12.67 -4.34 8.47
N ALA A 144 -12.45 -4.75 7.23
CA ALA A 144 -13.35 -5.57 6.44
C ALA A 144 -13.53 -6.93 7.12
N ARG A 145 -14.77 -7.23 7.55
CA ARG A 145 -15.15 -8.52 8.12
C ARG A 145 -16.06 -9.25 7.15
N LYS A 146 -15.85 -10.57 7.02
CA LYS A 146 -16.81 -11.44 6.33
C LYS A 146 -18.09 -11.53 7.17
N ALA A 147 -19.25 -11.57 6.51
CA ALA A 147 -20.50 -11.84 7.21
C ALA A 147 -20.47 -13.26 7.82
N PRO A 148 -21.11 -13.49 8.98
CA PRO A 148 -21.24 -14.83 9.54
C PRO A 148 -21.84 -15.80 8.51
N GLY A 149 -21.17 -16.92 8.26
CA GLY A 149 -21.61 -17.93 7.28
C GLY A 149 -21.32 -17.60 5.81
N GLN A 150 -20.64 -16.49 5.50
CA GLN A 150 -20.27 -16.16 4.12
C GLN A 150 -19.23 -17.14 3.56
N VAL A 151 -19.62 -17.89 2.53
CA VAL A 151 -18.72 -18.73 1.72
C VAL A 151 -18.40 -17.99 0.43
N GLY A 152 -17.10 -17.86 0.11
CA GLY A 152 -16.65 -17.15 -1.09
C GLY A 152 -16.54 -15.62 -0.94
N PHE A 153 -16.31 -14.96 -2.07
CA PHE A 153 -16.18 -13.50 -2.14
C PHE A 153 -17.57 -12.85 -2.10
N ALA A 154 -17.74 -11.84 -1.24
CA ALA A 154 -18.90 -10.96 -1.26
C ALA A 154 -18.40 -9.52 -1.25
N VAL A 155 -19.03 -8.68 -2.07
CA VAL A 155 -18.75 -7.25 -2.12
C VAL A 155 -19.23 -6.64 -0.80
N ILE A 156 -18.32 -6.02 -0.07
CA ILE A 156 -18.68 -5.24 1.11
C ILE A 156 -19.33 -3.94 0.62
N PRO A 157 -20.56 -3.60 1.05
CA PRO A 157 -21.24 -2.40 0.60
C PRO A 157 -20.40 -1.15 0.87
N ARG A 158 -20.33 -0.25 -0.12
CA ARG A 158 -19.70 1.06 0.03
C ARG A 158 -20.40 1.80 1.18
N ARG A 159 -19.69 2.06 2.27
CA ARG A 159 -20.16 3.01 3.29
C ARG A 159 -19.86 4.41 2.80
N GLU A 160 -20.86 5.27 2.76
CA GLU A 160 -20.63 6.69 2.52
C GLU A 160 -19.93 7.26 3.74
N LEU A 161 -18.74 7.79 3.52
CA LEU A 161 -17.91 8.38 4.55
C LEU A 161 -18.11 9.89 4.46
N SER A 162 -19.00 10.43 5.30
CA SER A 162 -19.14 11.88 5.45
C SER A 162 -18.04 12.40 6.36
N LYS A 163 -17.37 13.48 5.96
CA LYS A 163 -16.65 14.33 6.91
C LYS A 163 -17.71 15.02 7.77
N ASN A 164 -17.70 14.78 9.08
CA ASN A 164 -18.45 15.62 10.03
C ASN A 164 -17.78 16.99 10.15
#